data_AF-A0A3A8WUC0-F1
#
_entry.id   AF-A0A3A8WUC0-F1
#
_cell.length_a   1.000
_cell.length_b   1.000
_cell.length_c   1.000
_cell.angle_alpha   90.00
_cell.angle_beta   90.00
_cell.angle_gamma   90.00
#
_symmetry.space_group_name_H-M   'P 1'
#
loop_
_entity.id
_entity.type
_entity.pdbx_description
1 polymer ?
#
loop_
_entity_poly.entity_id
_entity_poly.type
_entity_poly.pdbx_seq_one_letter_code
_entity_poly.pdbx_strand_id
1 'polypeptide(L)'
;MSDKLDDLLKNALAPSEEPSAWLNNRIIQIAKGDITMRKPFYKSARFAVAAAAVILAAGGVTTYATWKYLSMDEVARETKGDKLAKAFQGRDAIRINESQTHGKYKVTLIGITSGKNLTEYYMSGDDGKYEDRTYVVTAIEYKDGSPMSMESSGSNFLVTPLIKGEKPWQCNIYHMNGGSSSFVKDGILYYLSEWDNIEAFAKRGVYLGVLDNVFLDNMVYDFDEETGEITQNKDYKGMNVLFTVPMDESKADEAAADALLKKWQKDAEGDEEDSEPLDGFEEEAEKWDIDRIQKEAVLVKDSVKKVKADKDGMLNYDWEWNGQAGSASVLEETLFEKGQTGMSEHYNVTNGDGEKDLIFETYYRNEDGTVTISIYHTK
;
A
#
# COMPACT_ATOMS: atom_id res chain seq x y z
N MET A 1 22.95 -48.09 19.46
CA MET A 1 22.42 -47.89 18.09
C MET A 1 22.09 -46.42 17.79
N SER A 2 22.26 -45.48 18.73
CA SER A 2 22.08 -44.03 18.49
C SER A 2 23.27 -43.36 17.81
N ASP A 3 24.50 -43.78 18.14
CA ASP A 3 25.68 -42.99 17.79
C ASP A 3 25.97 -42.98 16.27
N LYS A 4 25.62 -44.07 15.57
CA LYS A 4 25.74 -44.14 14.11
C LYS A 4 24.76 -43.21 13.38
N LEU A 5 23.60 -42.93 13.96
CA LEU A 5 22.61 -42.05 13.36
C LEU A 5 23.00 -40.58 13.54
N ASP A 6 23.54 -40.23 14.71
CA ASP A 6 24.07 -38.89 14.99
C ASP A 6 25.30 -38.57 14.13
N ASP A 7 26.18 -39.54 13.89
CA ASP A 7 27.35 -39.34 13.02
C ASP A 7 26.96 -39.23 11.53
N LEU A 8 25.88 -39.89 11.11
CA LEU A 8 25.32 -39.74 9.76
C LEU A 8 24.64 -38.37 9.58
N LEU A 9 23.92 -37.89 10.59
CA LEU A 9 23.30 -36.55 10.59
C LEU A 9 24.33 -35.43 10.60
N LYS A 10 25.41 -35.57 11.40
CA LYS A 10 26.49 -34.57 11.43
C LYS A 10 27.25 -34.47 10.11
N ASN A 11 27.47 -35.59 9.42
CA ASN A 11 28.14 -35.58 8.12
C ASN A 11 27.23 -35.11 6.98
N ALA A 12 25.91 -35.31 7.08
CA ALA A 12 24.96 -34.80 6.08
C ALA A 12 24.66 -33.30 6.23
N LEU A 13 24.89 -32.72 7.41
CA LEU A 13 24.61 -31.31 7.74
C LEU A 13 25.87 -30.44 7.84
N ALA A 14 27.06 -30.99 7.64
CA ALA A 14 28.29 -30.21 7.56
C ALA A 14 28.34 -29.48 6.20
N PRO A 15 28.45 -28.15 6.15
CA PRO A 15 28.57 -27.40 4.90
C PRO A 15 29.82 -27.88 4.13
N SER A 16 29.68 -28.11 2.82
CA SER A 16 30.78 -28.58 1.96
C SER A 16 31.85 -27.51 1.68
N GLU A 17 31.66 -26.28 2.15
CA GLU A 17 32.66 -25.23 2.08
C GLU A 17 32.87 -24.58 3.45
N GLU A 18 34.12 -24.59 3.91
CA GLU A 18 34.52 -23.81 5.08
C GLU A 18 34.53 -22.32 4.73
N PRO A 19 33.96 -21.44 5.57
CA PRO A 19 34.05 -20.00 5.38
C PRO A 19 35.52 -19.55 5.32
N SER A 20 35.82 -18.63 4.39
CA SER A 20 37.18 -18.12 4.20
C SER A 20 37.85 -17.71 5.52
N ALA A 21 39.13 -18.07 5.69
CA ALA A 21 39.91 -17.79 6.89
C ALA A 21 39.92 -16.29 7.30
N TRP A 22 39.68 -15.41 6.34
CA TRP A 22 39.51 -13.98 6.54
C TRP A 22 38.26 -13.64 7.38
N LEU A 23 37.13 -14.32 7.13
CA LEU A 23 35.88 -14.09 7.84
C LEU A 23 35.96 -14.56 9.30
N ASN A 24 36.59 -15.72 9.54
CA ASN A 24 36.84 -16.23 10.89
C ASN A 24 37.76 -15.31 11.69
N ASN A 25 38.83 -14.77 11.09
CA ASN A 25 39.72 -13.85 11.77
C ASN A 25 39.05 -12.53 12.14
N ARG A 26 38.12 -12.03 11.32
CA ARG A 26 37.40 -10.78 11.59
C ARG A 26 36.41 -10.91 12.75
N ILE A 27 35.71 -12.05 12.82
CA ILE A 27 34.80 -12.37 13.93
C ILE A 27 35.59 -12.54 15.24
N ILE A 28 36.75 -13.22 15.19
CA ILE A 28 37.62 -13.40 16.36
C ILE A 28 38.23 -12.07 16.83
N GLN A 29 38.60 -11.15 15.95
CA GLN A 29 39.13 -9.84 16.34
C GLN A 29 38.07 -8.91 16.95
N ILE A 30 36.82 -9.01 16.49
CA ILE A 30 35.67 -8.29 17.09
C ILE A 30 35.35 -8.88 18.47
N ALA A 31 35.33 -10.20 18.60
CA ALA A 31 35.05 -10.89 19.86
C ALA A 31 36.15 -10.69 20.93
N LYS A 32 37.40 -10.48 20.51
CA LYS A 32 38.53 -10.19 21.41
C LYS A 32 38.65 -8.71 21.82
N GLY A 33 37.85 -7.81 21.23
CA GLY A 33 37.86 -6.39 21.59
C GLY A 33 39.12 -5.62 21.16
N ASP A 34 39.92 -6.15 20.23
CA ASP A 34 41.20 -5.55 19.81
C ASP A 34 41.05 -4.42 18.78
N ILE A 35 39.83 -4.08 18.34
CA ILE A 35 39.56 -2.92 17.47
C ILE A 35 39.04 -1.76 18.33
N THR A 36 39.98 -0.96 18.84
CA THR A 36 39.64 0.32 19.49
C THR A 36 39.17 1.32 18.43
N MET A 37 37.86 1.61 18.41
CA MET A 37 37.32 2.69 17.57
C MET A 37 37.77 4.06 18.12
N ARG A 38 38.61 4.77 17.36
CA ARG A 38 39.00 6.16 17.65
C ARG A 38 37.78 7.09 17.49
N LYS A 39 37.49 7.90 18.52
CA LYS A 39 36.49 8.99 18.46
C LYS A 39 37.03 10.18 17.66
N PRO A 40 36.25 10.82 16.78
CA PRO A 40 36.59 12.14 16.28
C PRO A 40 36.16 13.23 17.28
N PHE A 41 37.02 14.24 17.41
CA PHE A 41 36.84 15.47 18.17
C PHE A 41 35.96 16.45 17.41
N TYR A 42 34.94 17.03 18.05
CA TYR A 42 34.42 18.36 17.69
C TYR A 42 34.04 19.15 18.95
N LYS A 43 34.62 20.36 19.07
CA LYS A 43 34.29 21.34 20.11
C LYS A 43 33.15 22.24 19.62
N SER A 44 32.13 22.36 20.48
CA SER A 44 31.23 23.50 20.73
C SER A 44 30.56 24.21 19.54
N ALA A 45 29.27 23.91 19.35
CA ALA A 45 28.21 24.92 19.20
C ALA A 45 26.94 24.36 19.84
N ARG A 46 26.36 25.12 20.78
CA ARG A 46 25.16 24.73 21.54
C ARG A 46 23.93 24.96 20.66
N PHE A 47 23.37 23.89 20.12
CA PHE A 47 21.95 23.80 19.77
C PHE A 47 21.42 22.51 20.37
N ALA A 48 20.48 22.65 21.29
CA ALA A 48 19.85 21.53 21.98
C ALA A 48 18.89 20.83 21.00
N VAL A 49 19.40 19.85 20.26
CA VAL A 49 18.57 18.78 19.70
C VAL A 49 18.51 17.71 20.78
N ALA A 50 17.45 17.78 21.60
CA ALA A 50 17.11 16.68 22.49
C ALA A 50 16.60 15.54 21.61
N ALA A 51 17.51 14.64 21.25
CA ALA A 51 17.17 13.31 20.80
C ALA A 51 16.36 12.62 21.90
N ALA A 52 15.07 12.43 21.69
CA ALA A 52 14.27 11.49 22.45
C ALA A 52 14.21 10.19 21.65
N ALA A 53 15.22 9.35 21.87
CA ALA A 53 15.04 7.93 21.70
C ALA A 53 13.91 7.46 22.64
N VAL A 54 13.17 6.45 22.17
CA VAL A 54 12.28 5.50 22.88
C VAL A 54 10.81 5.63 22.46
N ILE A 55 10.40 4.75 21.53
CA ILE A 55 9.30 3.80 21.78
C ILE A 55 9.75 2.41 21.32
N LEU A 56 10.48 1.72 22.20
CA LEU A 56 10.61 0.25 22.23
C LEU A 56 9.36 -0.35 22.90
N ALA A 57 8.17 -0.06 22.38
CA ALA A 57 6.94 -0.57 22.96
C ALA A 57 5.96 -1.03 21.87
N ALA A 58 6.29 -2.17 21.23
CA ALA A 58 5.33 -3.22 20.84
C ALA A 58 5.96 -4.37 20.02
N GLY A 59 7.16 -4.22 19.47
CA GLY A 59 7.84 -5.28 18.71
C GLY A 59 9.31 -5.37 19.09
N GLY A 60 9.76 -6.52 19.57
CA GLY A 60 11.20 -6.76 19.75
C GLY A 60 11.88 -6.71 18.39
N VAL A 61 12.75 -5.72 18.17
CA VAL A 61 13.62 -5.68 16.99
C VAL A 61 14.62 -6.83 17.12
N THR A 62 14.31 -7.98 16.53
CA THR A 62 15.24 -9.12 16.49
C THR A 62 16.09 -9.02 15.23
N THR A 63 17.40 -8.79 15.35
CA THR A 63 18.35 -8.69 14.23
C THR A 63 18.72 -10.05 13.60
N TYR A 64 17.85 -11.07 13.69
CA TYR A 64 18.15 -12.46 13.31
C TYR A 64 17.81 -12.80 11.84
N ALA A 65 17.84 -11.82 10.94
CA ALA A 65 17.09 -11.92 9.68
C ALA A 65 17.88 -12.28 8.42
N THR A 66 19.22 -12.30 8.42
CA THR A 66 19.94 -12.37 7.13
C THR A 66 19.92 -13.76 6.45
N TRP A 67 19.57 -14.85 7.15
CA TRP A 67 19.70 -16.22 6.62
C TRP A 67 18.35 -16.92 6.35
N LYS A 68 17.23 -16.35 6.82
CA LYS A 68 15.90 -17.00 6.70
C LYS A 68 15.16 -16.58 5.43
N TYR A 69 15.34 -15.35 4.97
CA TYR A 69 14.55 -14.79 3.89
C TYR A 69 15.29 -14.87 2.55
N LEU A 70 14.52 -15.01 1.46
CA LEU A 70 15.02 -14.70 0.12
C LEU A 70 15.64 -13.32 0.08
N SER A 71 16.69 -13.17 -0.72
CA SER A 71 17.25 -11.85 -1.01
C SER A 71 16.28 -11.02 -1.87
N MET A 72 16.47 -9.71 -1.87
CA MET A 72 15.65 -8.81 -2.71
C MET A 72 15.74 -9.16 -4.20
N ASP A 73 16.92 -9.60 -4.66
CA ASP A 73 17.11 -9.97 -6.06
C ASP A 73 16.49 -11.33 -6.42
N GLU A 74 16.41 -12.28 -5.48
CA GLU A 74 15.62 -13.49 -5.65
C GLU A 74 14.13 -13.18 -5.76
N VAL A 75 13.58 -12.36 -4.85
CA VAL A 75 12.17 -11.93 -4.89
C VAL A 75 11.85 -11.20 -6.19
N ALA A 76 12.71 -10.28 -6.61
CA ALA A 76 12.52 -9.53 -7.86
C ALA A 76 12.56 -10.42 -9.09
N ARG A 77 13.45 -11.43 -9.13
CA ARG A 77 13.56 -12.35 -10.26
C ARG A 77 12.28 -13.18 -10.45
N GLU A 78 11.66 -13.61 -9.36
CA GLU A 78 10.42 -14.39 -9.39
C GLU A 78 9.20 -13.56 -9.86
N THR A 79 9.25 -12.22 -9.75
CA THR A 79 8.07 -11.35 -9.94
C THR A 79 8.19 -10.36 -11.11
N LYS A 80 9.36 -9.77 -11.31
CA LYS A 80 9.66 -8.69 -12.28
C LYS A 80 10.93 -8.93 -13.09
N GLY A 81 11.45 -10.15 -13.08
CA GLY A 81 12.57 -10.59 -13.91
C GLY A 81 13.95 -10.06 -13.52
N ASP A 82 14.93 -10.36 -14.37
CA ASP A 82 16.35 -10.21 -14.05
C ASP A 82 16.83 -8.76 -13.96
N LYS A 83 16.17 -7.83 -14.67
CA LYS A 83 16.59 -6.43 -14.69
C LYS A 83 16.41 -5.78 -13.31
N LEU A 84 15.25 -5.98 -12.68
CA LEU A 84 15.01 -5.49 -11.33
C LEU A 84 15.86 -6.24 -10.29
N ALA A 85 16.07 -7.54 -10.48
CA ALA A 85 16.98 -8.32 -9.63
C ALA A 85 18.39 -7.72 -9.61
N LYS A 86 18.93 -7.29 -10.76
CA LYS A 86 20.23 -6.60 -10.83
C LYS A 86 20.20 -5.24 -10.15
N ALA A 87 19.11 -4.48 -10.25
CA ALA A 87 18.97 -3.20 -9.55
C ALA A 87 19.09 -3.36 -8.03
N PHE A 88 18.49 -4.41 -7.44
CA PHE A 88 18.63 -4.73 -6.02
C PHE A 88 20.04 -5.18 -5.57
N GLN A 89 20.92 -5.50 -6.52
CA GLN A 89 22.35 -5.74 -6.27
C GLN A 89 23.19 -4.46 -6.45
N GLY A 90 22.58 -3.39 -6.95
CA GLY A 90 23.21 -2.11 -7.23
C GLY A 90 23.49 -1.27 -5.97
N ARG A 91 24.09 -0.10 -6.18
CA ARG A 91 24.48 0.81 -5.09
C ARG A 91 23.30 1.58 -4.50
N ASP A 92 22.26 1.78 -5.29
CA ASP A 92 21.04 2.47 -4.87
C ASP A 92 20.08 1.56 -4.09
N ALA A 93 20.42 0.28 -3.90
CA ALA A 93 19.63 -0.64 -3.09
C ALA A 93 20.06 -0.56 -1.62
N ILE A 94 19.09 -0.34 -0.74
CA ILE A 94 19.30 -0.27 0.71
C ILE A 94 18.77 -1.56 1.33
N ARG A 95 19.68 -2.33 1.94
CA ARG A 95 19.34 -3.53 2.72
C ARG A 95 19.01 -3.14 4.16
N ILE A 96 17.83 -3.53 4.61
CA ILE A 96 17.29 -3.12 5.91
C ILE A 96 17.23 -4.34 6.85
N ASN A 97 16.50 -5.39 6.47
CA ASN A 97 16.29 -6.61 7.27
C ASN A 97 15.78 -6.33 8.70
N GLU A 98 14.86 -5.37 8.84
CA GLU A 98 14.21 -5.07 10.10
C GLU A 98 12.91 -5.88 10.22
N SER A 99 12.70 -6.53 11.37
CA SER A 99 11.46 -7.24 11.66
C SER A 99 10.69 -6.56 12.78
N GLN A 100 9.37 -6.47 12.61
CA GLN A 100 8.42 -6.12 13.65
C GLN A 100 7.36 -7.23 13.77
N THR A 101 6.88 -7.46 14.99
CA THR A 101 5.84 -8.46 15.28
C THR A 101 4.61 -7.73 15.78
N HIS A 102 3.45 -7.99 15.17
CA HIS A 102 2.19 -7.39 15.57
C HIS A 102 1.08 -8.44 15.46
N GLY A 103 0.33 -8.63 16.54
CA GLY A 103 -0.72 -9.66 16.62
C GLY A 103 -0.15 -11.06 16.34
N LYS A 104 -0.74 -11.74 15.36
CA LYS A 104 -0.33 -13.09 14.92
C LYS A 104 0.75 -13.08 13.84
N TYR A 105 1.19 -11.91 13.37
CA TYR A 105 2.12 -11.79 12.25
C TYR A 105 3.49 -11.29 12.69
N LYS A 106 4.51 -11.70 11.94
CA LYS A 106 5.82 -11.07 11.92
C LYS A 106 6.06 -10.56 10.51
N VAL A 107 6.35 -9.27 10.40
CA VAL A 107 6.63 -8.59 9.14
C VAL A 107 8.10 -8.19 9.13
N THR A 108 8.77 -8.41 8.01
CA THR A 108 10.16 -8.00 7.80
C THR A 108 10.27 -7.10 6.58
N LEU A 109 10.80 -5.90 6.77
CA LEU A 109 11.26 -5.04 5.69
C LEU A 109 12.66 -5.49 5.26
N ILE A 110 12.76 -6.16 4.12
CA ILE A 110 14.02 -6.72 3.62
C ILE A 110 14.88 -5.60 3.02
N GLY A 111 14.26 -4.74 2.20
CA GLY A 111 14.91 -3.54 1.70
C GLY A 111 14.15 -2.85 0.57
N ILE A 112 14.81 -1.85 -0.01
CA ILE A 112 14.24 -0.88 -0.94
C ILE A 112 15.27 -0.51 -2.01
N THR A 113 14.80 -0.17 -3.21
CA THR A 113 15.59 0.50 -4.24
C THR A 113 14.73 1.47 -5.02
N SER A 114 15.31 2.56 -5.51
CA SER A 114 14.60 3.59 -6.27
C SER A 114 15.41 4.03 -7.47
N GLY A 115 14.71 4.50 -8.51
CA GLY A 115 15.33 5.15 -9.65
C GLY A 115 14.64 4.82 -10.98
N LYS A 116 15.31 5.26 -12.05
CA LYS A 116 14.82 5.12 -13.41
C LYS A 116 15.19 3.77 -14.02
N ASN A 117 14.29 3.24 -14.84
CA ASN A 117 14.56 2.11 -15.73
C ASN A 117 15.04 0.85 -15.00
N LEU A 118 14.51 0.60 -13.81
CA LEU A 118 14.92 -0.53 -12.96
C LEU A 118 14.35 -1.88 -13.44
N THR A 119 13.22 -1.87 -14.16
CA THR A 119 12.54 -3.08 -14.65
C THR A 119 12.41 -3.08 -16.17
N GLU A 120 12.02 -4.22 -16.74
CA GLU A 120 11.51 -4.34 -18.12
C GLU A 120 9.98 -4.49 -18.16
N TYR A 121 9.35 -4.74 -17.00
CA TYR A 121 7.91 -4.90 -16.81
C TYR A 121 7.33 -3.67 -16.10
N TYR A 122 7.20 -2.60 -16.86
CA TYR A 122 6.72 -1.32 -16.34
C TYR A 122 5.22 -1.33 -16.14
N MET A 123 4.77 -0.64 -15.11
CA MET A 123 3.39 -0.17 -15.06
C MET A 123 3.21 0.94 -16.10
N SER A 124 2.00 1.05 -16.62
CA SER A 124 1.60 2.12 -17.52
C SER A 124 0.20 2.56 -17.14
N GLY A 125 -0.03 3.86 -17.16
CA GLY A 125 -1.35 4.48 -17.05
C GLY A 125 -1.55 5.44 -18.22
N ASP A 126 -2.52 6.34 -18.09
CA ASP A 126 -2.95 7.23 -19.17
C ASP A 126 -1.87 8.26 -19.55
N ASP A 127 -1.05 8.69 -18.60
CA ASP A 127 0.13 9.56 -18.79
C ASP A 127 1.38 8.79 -19.28
N GLY A 128 1.24 7.50 -19.56
CA GLY A 128 2.23 6.66 -20.19
C GLY A 128 2.98 5.76 -19.21
N LYS A 129 4.26 5.55 -19.49
CA LYS A 129 5.06 4.51 -18.85
C LYS A 129 5.76 5.05 -17.61
N TYR A 130 5.52 4.43 -16.45
CA TYR A 130 6.15 4.84 -15.19
C TYR A 130 7.56 4.26 -15.06
N GLU A 131 8.56 5.02 -15.51
CA GLU A 131 9.95 4.55 -15.54
C GLU A 131 10.76 4.87 -14.28
N ASP A 132 10.36 5.86 -13.49
CA ASP A 132 11.05 6.31 -12.26
C ASP A 132 10.27 5.87 -11.03
N ARG A 133 10.77 4.85 -10.34
CA ARG A 133 9.97 4.09 -9.37
C ARG A 133 10.76 3.75 -8.12
N THR A 134 10.03 3.56 -7.03
CA THR A 134 10.52 2.93 -5.81
C THR A 134 9.97 1.51 -5.73
N TYR A 135 10.84 0.54 -5.39
CA TYR A 135 10.49 -0.86 -5.16
C TYR A 135 10.89 -1.28 -3.75
N VAL A 136 9.98 -1.94 -3.03
CA VAL A 136 10.18 -2.42 -1.68
C VAL A 136 9.89 -3.92 -1.60
N VAL A 137 10.75 -4.64 -0.88
CA VAL A 137 10.58 -6.06 -0.59
C VAL A 137 10.25 -6.26 0.88
N THR A 138 9.11 -6.91 1.14
CA THR A 138 8.72 -7.34 2.49
C THR A 138 8.43 -8.84 2.55
N ALA A 139 8.63 -9.42 3.73
CA ALA A 139 8.26 -10.79 4.04
C ALA A 139 7.28 -10.80 5.23
N ILE A 140 6.21 -11.59 5.11
CA ILE A 140 5.17 -11.74 6.12
C ILE A 140 5.04 -13.22 6.46
N GLU A 141 5.05 -13.53 7.75
CA GLU A 141 4.90 -14.89 8.28
C GLU A 141 3.99 -14.87 9.51
N TYR A 142 3.37 -16.01 9.82
CA TYR A 142 2.75 -16.19 11.12
C TYR A 142 3.82 -16.29 12.21
N LYS A 143 3.59 -15.60 13.33
CA LYS A 143 4.48 -15.58 14.50
C LYS A 143 4.71 -16.98 15.08
N ASP A 144 3.74 -17.87 14.95
CA ASP A 144 3.82 -19.25 15.44
C ASP A 144 4.60 -20.20 14.49
N GLY A 145 5.04 -19.70 13.33
CA GLY A 145 5.78 -20.46 12.33
C GLY A 145 4.92 -21.37 11.45
N SER A 146 3.59 -21.32 11.58
CA SER A 146 2.70 -21.98 10.63
C SER A 146 2.86 -21.35 9.22
N PRO A 147 2.73 -22.15 8.15
CA PRO A 147 2.97 -21.64 6.81
C PRO A 147 1.88 -20.67 6.37
N MET A 148 2.28 -19.57 5.75
CA MET A 148 1.39 -18.74 4.94
C MET A 148 0.88 -19.55 3.74
N SER A 149 -0.35 -19.32 3.30
CA SER A 149 -0.87 -19.88 2.05
C SER A 149 -1.62 -18.81 1.28
N MET A 150 -1.49 -18.79 -0.05
CA MET A 150 -2.07 -17.74 -0.89
C MET A 150 -3.61 -17.71 -0.83
N GLU A 151 -4.26 -18.87 -0.67
CA GLU A 151 -5.72 -18.98 -0.50
C GLU A 151 -6.19 -18.47 0.87
N SER A 152 -5.43 -18.73 1.94
CA SER A 152 -5.77 -18.24 3.30
C SER A 152 -5.29 -16.82 3.57
N SER A 153 -4.32 -16.34 2.80
CA SER A 153 -3.75 -14.98 2.90
C SER A 153 -4.31 -14.03 1.85
N GLY A 154 -5.23 -14.49 0.99
CA GLY A 154 -5.68 -13.84 -0.23
C GLY A 154 -5.68 -12.32 -0.13
N SER A 155 -4.73 -11.68 -0.82
CA SER A 155 -4.58 -10.24 -1.10
C SER A 155 -4.92 -9.24 0.01
N ASN A 156 -5.01 -9.62 1.28
CA ASN A 156 -5.53 -8.75 2.33
C ASN A 156 -4.47 -7.78 2.87
N PHE A 157 -3.19 -7.98 2.52
CA PHE A 157 -2.15 -7.10 3.02
C PHE A 157 -1.95 -5.90 2.11
N LEU A 158 -1.88 -4.72 2.73
CA LEU A 158 -1.42 -3.49 2.09
C LEU A 158 0.00 -3.19 2.55
N VAL A 159 0.92 -3.02 1.61
CA VAL A 159 2.26 -2.49 1.86
C VAL A 159 2.31 -1.13 1.20
N THR A 160 2.38 -0.06 1.98
CA THR A 160 2.20 1.31 1.48
C THR A 160 3.30 2.26 1.96
N PRO A 161 3.82 3.16 1.10
CA PRO A 161 4.64 4.26 1.55
C PRO A 161 3.77 5.27 2.31
N LEU A 162 4.37 5.95 3.27
CA LEU A 162 3.79 7.10 3.97
C LEU A 162 4.87 8.16 4.15
N ILE A 163 4.50 9.45 4.07
CA ILE A 163 5.43 10.57 4.10
C ILE A 163 5.18 11.41 5.36
N LYS A 164 6.23 11.71 6.13
CA LYS A 164 6.12 12.63 7.28
C LYS A 164 5.59 13.99 6.80
N GLY A 165 4.59 14.54 7.49
CA GLY A 165 3.90 15.78 7.11
C GLY A 165 2.62 15.55 6.32
N GLU A 166 2.41 14.35 5.77
CA GLU A 166 1.21 14.02 5.00
C GLU A 166 0.31 13.05 5.74
N LYS A 167 -1.00 13.26 5.64
CA LYS A 167 -2.00 12.38 6.29
C LYS A 167 -1.99 11.01 5.61
N PRO A 168 -1.83 9.89 6.38
CA PRO A 168 -1.77 8.55 5.79
C PRO A 168 -2.93 8.21 4.86
N TRP A 169 -4.16 8.60 5.22
CA TRP A 169 -5.37 8.33 4.42
C TRP A 169 -5.54 9.25 3.20
N GLN A 170 -4.66 10.24 3.00
CA GLN A 170 -4.68 11.18 1.88
C GLN A 170 -3.41 11.12 1.01
N CYS A 171 -2.35 10.46 1.49
CA CYS A 171 -1.09 10.32 0.77
C CYS A 171 -0.49 8.94 1.07
N ASN A 172 -0.78 7.98 0.18
CA ASN A 172 -0.42 6.57 0.31
C ASN A 172 -0.29 5.92 -1.07
N ILE A 173 -0.06 4.60 -1.10
CA ILE A 173 0.14 3.83 -2.33
C ILE A 173 -0.90 4.09 -3.43
N TYR A 174 -2.16 4.35 -3.08
CA TYR A 174 -3.24 4.59 -4.04
C TYR A 174 -3.10 5.91 -4.80
N HIS A 175 -2.36 6.87 -4.24
CA HIS A 175 -2.12 8.18 -4.85
C HIS A 175 -0.80 8.21 -5.64
N MET A 176 0.04 7.16 -5.52
CA MET A 176 1.42 7.13 -6.03
C MET A 176 1.60 6.11 -7.15
N ASN A 177 0.57 5.92 -7.98
CA ASN A 177 0.57 4.92 -9.05
C ASN A 177 1.01 3.54 -8.56
N GLY A 178 0.51 3.12 -7.40
CA GLY A 178 1.04 1.98 -6.68
C GLY A 178 0.62 0.63 -7.23
N GLY A 179 1.50 -0.36 -7.10
CA GLY A 179 1.26 -1.74 -7.49
C GLY A 179 1.96 -2.72 -6.56
N SER A 180 1.55 -3.98 -6.59
CA SER A 180 2.25 -5.04 -5.88
C SER A 180 2.14 -6.38 -6.59
N SER A 181 3.12 -7.23 -6.31
CA SER A 181 3.13 -8.65 -6.68
C SER A 181 3.55 -9.45 -5.47
N SER A 182 2.96 -10.63 -5.29
CA SER A 182 3.26 -11.48 -4.14
C SER A 182 3.25 -12.96 -4.49
N PHE A 183 3.99 -13.73 -3.71
CA PHE A 183 4.03 -15.18 -3.79
C PHE A 183 4.43 -15.78 -2.44
N VAL A 184 4.07 -17.04 -2.23
CA VAL A 184 4.49 -17.81 -1.05
C VAL A 184 5.64 -18.73 -1.43
N LYS A 185 6.72 -18.71 -0.65
CA LYS A 185 7.83 -19.68 -0.73
C LYS A 185 8.25 -20.09 0.68
N ASP A 186 8.41 -21.39 0.89
CA ASP A 186 8.78 -21.97 2.19
C ASP A 186 7.90 -21.52 3.36
N GLY A 187 6.60 -21.31 3.10
CA GLY A 187 5.62 -20.86 4.10
C GLY A 187 5.71 -19.37 4.46
N ILE A 188 6.50 -18.57 3.73
CA ILE A 188 6.64 -17.13 3.91
C ILE A 188 5.99 -16.43 2.71
N LEU A 189 5.17 -15.41 2.99
CA LEU A 189 4.56 -14.56 1.96
C LEU A 189 5.51 -13.39 1.65
N TYR A 190 5.98 -13.32 0.42
CA TYR A 190 6.82 -12.22 -0.07
C TYR A 190 5.96 -11.23 -0.86
N TYR A 191 6.12 -9.95 -0.56
CA TYR A 191 5.56 -8.83 -1.32
C TYR A 191 6.70 -8.04 -1.96
N LEU A 192 6.59 -7.84 -3.27
CA LEU A 192 7.30 -6.80 -3.99
C LEU A 192 6.28 -5.72 -4.35
N SER A 193 6.37 -4.58 -3.67
CA SER A 193 5.51 -3.42 -3.90
C SER A 193 6.27 -2.32 -4.63
N GLU A 194 5.55 -1.55 -5.43
CA GLU A 194 6.10 -0.47 -6.24
C GLU A 194 5.19 0.76 -6.25
N TRP A 195 5.78 1.94 -6.38
CA TRP A 195 5.09 3.22 -6.49
C TRP A 195 6.05 4.26 -7.09
N ASP A 196 5.57 5.48 -7.31
CA ASP A 196 6.37 6.59 -7.81
C ASP A 196 7.62 6.84 -6.97
N ASN A 197 8.71 7.29 -7.59
CA ASN A 197 9.96 7.49 -6.87
C ASN A 197 9.82 8.54 -5.75
N ILE A 198 10.08 8.12 -4.51
CA ILE A 198 9.96 8.95 -3.31
C ILE A 198 11.31 9.45 -2.76
N GLU A 199 12.42 9.33 -3.50
CA GLU A 199 13.75 9.80 -3.07
C GLU A 199 13.80 11.31 -2.79
N ALA A 200 12.97 12.10 -3.46
CA ALA A 200 12.84 13.54 -3.21
C ALA A 200 12.46 13.86 -1.75
N PHE A 201 11.72 12.97 -1.09
CA PHE A 201 11.25 13.11 0.29
C PHE A 201 12.29 12.67 1.35
N ALA A 202 13.49 12.26 0.96
CA ALA A 202 14.45 11.60 1.86
C ALA A 202 14.80 12.40 3.13
N LYS A 203 14.71 13.74 3.11
CA LYS A 203 14.92 14.60 4.30
C LYS A 203 13.69 14.84 5.15
N ARG A 204 12.47 14.65 4.62
CA ARG A 204 11.23 14.82 5.40
C ARG A 204 11.03 13.66 6.36
N GLY A 205 11.40 12.46 5.93
CA GLY A 205 11.16 11.21 6.64
C GLY A 205 10.11 10.39 5.91
N VAL A 206 10.46 9.14 5.62
CA VAL A 206 9.61 8.18 4.91
C VAL A 206 9.32 7.03 5.86
N TYR A 207 8.07 6.57 5.85
CA TYR A 207 7.64 5.37 6.55
C TYR A 207 7.10 4.33 5.58
N LEU A 208 7.08 3.08 6.03
CA LEU A 208 6.42 1.98 5.36
C LEU A 208 5.37 1.38 6.29
N GLY A 209 4.11 1.50 5.89
CA GLY A 209 3.00 0.83 6.56
C GLY A 209 2.79 -0.58 6.00
N VAL A 210 2.54 -1.56 6.87
CA VAL A 210 2.11 -2.90 6.48
C VAL A 210 0.87 -3.29 7.28
N LEU A 211 -0.24 -3.46 6.57
CA LEU A 211 -1.57 -3.71 7.12
C LEU A 211 -2.06 -5.10 6.75
N ASP A 212 -2.93 -5.70 7.55
CA ASP A 212 -3.71 -6.90 7.18
C ASP A 212 -5.10 -6.56 6.60
N ASN A 213 -5.25 -5.33 6.12
CA ASN A 213 -6.39 -4.82 5.36
C ASN A 213 -5.88 -4.04 4.14
N VAL A 214 -6.63 -4.05 3.04
CA VAL A 214 -6.35 -3.26 1.83
C VAL A 214 -6.77 -1.80 1.97
N PHE A 215 -7.69 -1.49 2.89
CA PHE A 215 -8.14 -0.12 3.14
C PHE A 215 -7.29 0.57 4.21
N LEU A 216 -6.88 1.80 3.92
CA LEU A 216 -6.15 2.67 4.85
C LEU A 216 -7.01 3.90 5.16
N ASP A 217 -7.72 3.84 6.26
CA ASP A 217 -8.53 4.94 6.81
C ASP A 217 -7.79 5.69 7.93
N ASN A 218 -8.47 6.68 8.52
CA ASN A 218 -7.92 7.49 9.61
C ASN A 218 -7.88 6.80 10.98
N MET A 219 -8.30 5.53 11.08
CA MET A 219 -8.23 4.73 12.30
C MET A 219 -6.99 3.84 12.34
N VAL A 220 -6.27 3.68 11.22
CA VAL A 220 -5.11 2.77 11.13
C VAL A 220 -3.85 3.34 11.79
N TYR A 221 -3.58 4.62 11.55
CA TYR A 221 -2.39 5.33 12.05
C TYR A 221 -2.79 6.66 12.68
N ASP A 222 -2.09 7.03 13.75
CA ASP A 222 -2.23 8.34 14.35
C ASP A 222 -1.33 9.33 13.60
N PHE A 223 -1.86 10.54 13.34
CA PHE A 223 -1.16 11.63 12.69
C PHE A 223 -1.13 12.85 13.61
N ASP A 224 0.08 13.36 13.87
CA ASP A 224 0.28 14.58 14.64
C ASP A 224 0.31 15.78 13.68
N GLU A 225 -0.75 16.61 13.72
CA GLU A 225 -0.91 17.77 12.83
C GLU A 225 0.15 18.88 13.06
N GLU A 226 0.77 18.94 14.25
CA GLU A 226 1.77 19.97 14.55
C GLU A 226 3.15 19.59 14.03
N THR A 227 3.50 18.32 14.09
CA THR A 227 4.85 17.80 13.78
C THR A 227 4.91 17.02 12.47
N GLY A 228 3.76 16.62 11.93
CA GLY A 228 3.64 15.73 10.79
C GLY A 228 4.02 14.28 11.08
N GLU A 229 4.22 13.91 12.35
CA GLU A 229 4.66 12.57 12.75
C GLU A 229 3.53 11.55 12.54
N ILE A 230 3.88 10.38 12.01
CA ILE A 230 2.97 9.25 11.85
C ILE A 230 3.37 8.18 12.85
N THR A 231 2.40 7.69 13.63
CA THR A 231 2.64 6.62 14.61
C THR A 231 1.56 5.54 14.53
N GLN A 232 1.86 4.37 15.07
CA GLN A 232 0.87 3.27 15.11
C GLN A 232 -0.28 3.64 16.05
N ASN A 233 -1.51 3.57 15.56
CA ASN A 233 -2.69 3.64 16.41
C ASN A 233 -2.77 2.35 17.26
N LYS A 234 -2.64 2.50 18.58
CA LYS A 234 -2.62 1.37 19.52
C LYS A 234 -4.00 0.75 19.75
N ASP A 235 -5.06 1.47 19.42
CA ASP A 235 -6.44 1.02 19.59
C ASP A 235 -6.97 0.27 18.36
N TYR A 236 -6.31 0.41 17.21
CA TYR A 236 -6.61 -0.34 15.99
C TYR A 236 -6.53 -1.86 16.24
N LYS A 237 -7.52 -2.60 15.75
CA LYS A 237 -7.66 -4.05 16.03
C LYS A 237 -6.96 -4.95 15.01
N GLY A 238 -6.68 -4.43 13.82
CA GLY A 238 -5.90 -5.12 12.80
C GLY A 238 -4.40 -4.94 13.01
N MET A 239 -3.63 -5.51 12.10
CA MET A 239 -2.19 -5.26 12.01
C MET A 239 -1.95 -3.88 11.37
N ASN A 240 -1.16 -3.05 12.04
CA ASN A 240 -0.71 -1.75 11.52
C ASN A 240 0.79 -1.54 11.75
N VAL A 241 1.63 -2.43 11.21
CA VAL A 241 3.09 -2.32 11.34
C VAL A 241 3.57 -1.03 10.68
N LEU A 242 4.52 -0.33 11.30
CA LEU A 242 5.08 0.93 10.78
C LEU A 242 6.61 0.91 10.91
N PHE A 243 7.30 0.94 9.77
CA PHE A 243 8.75 1.06 9.72
C PHE A 243 9.16 2.49 9.38
N THR A 244 10.28 2.96 9.92
CA THR A 244 11.00 4.09 9.34
C THR A 244 11.89 3.58 8.22
N VAL A 245 11.80 4.20 7.04
CA VAL A 245 12.56 3.77 5.86
C VAL A 245 13.81 4.65 5.74
N PRO A 246 15.03 4.08 5.86
CA PRO A 246 16.25 4.83 5.61
C PRO A 246 16.34 5.18 4.13
N MET A 247 16.63 6.44 3.83
CA MET A 247 16.77 6.99 2.47
C MET A 247 18.08 7.76 2.35
N ASP A 248 18.60 7.90 1.13
CA ASP A 248 19.78 8.74 0.87
C ASP A 248 19.38 10.23 0.85
N GLU A 249 19.62 10.92 1.96
CA GLU A 249 19.32 12.36 2.09
C GLU A 249 20.00 13.25 1.04
N SER A 250 21.05 12.77 0.36
CA SER A 250 21.68 13.52 -0.73
C SER A 250 20.82 13.62 -1.98
N LYS A 251 19.81 12.74 -2.11
CA LYS A 251 18.82 12.74 -3.19
C LYS A 251 17.55 13.52 -2.87
N ALA A 252 17.43 14.06 -1.65
CA ALA A 252 16.29 14.87 -1.26
C ALA A 252 16.22 16.16 -2.11
N ASP A 253 15.02 16.48 -2.57
CA ASP A 253 14.71 17.69 -3.32
C ASP A 253 13.30 18.15 -2.92
N GLU A 254 13.25 19.21 -2.13
CA GLU A 254 12.01 19.73 -1.55
C GLU A 254 11.05 20.27 -2.62
N ALA A 255 11.59 20.89 -3.68
CA ALA A 255 10.77 21.42 -4.76
C ALA A 255 10.16 20.29 -5.61
N ALA A 256 10.94 19.23 -5.85
CA ALA A 256 10.42 18.03 -6.51
C ALA A 256 9.39 17.29 -5.64
N ALA A 257 9.62 17.20 -4.32
CA ALA A 257 8.68 16.62 -3.38
C ALA A 257 7.33 17.36 -3.37
N ASP A 258 7.34 18.69 -3.30
CA ASP A 258 6.12 19.52 -3.38
C ASP A 258 5.40 19.37 -4.71
N ALA A 259 6.14 19.25 -5.82
CA ALA A 259 5.56 19.04 -7.14
C ALA A 259 4.86 17.67 -7.23
N LEU A 260 5.47 16.62 -6.66
CA LEU A 260 4.88 15.28 -6.61
C LEU A 260 3.60 15.26 -5.78
N LEU A 261 3.59 15.90 -4.59
CA LEU A 261 2.38 15.98 -3.77
C LEU A 261 1.22 16.66 -4.50
N LYS A 262 1.50 17.79 -5.17
CA LYS A 262 0.49 18.49 -5.97
C LYS A 262 -0.03 17.63 -7.12
N LYS A 263 0.87 16.90 -7.80
CA LYS A 263 0.47 15.96 -8.85
C LYS A 263 -0.47 14.90 -8.28
N TRP A 264 -0.06 14.21 -7.20
CA TRP A 264 -0.88 13.14 -6.60
C TRP A 264 -2.22 13.63 -6.06
N GLN A 265 -2.29 14.86 -5.55
CA GLN A 265 -3.56 15.49 -5.15
C GLN A 265 -4.47 15.73 -6.36
N LYS A 266 -3.93 16.34 -7.43
CA LYS A 266 -4.68 16.56 -8.68
C LYS A 266 -5.17 15.24 -9.27
N ASP A 267 -4.29 14.24 -9.38
CA ASP A 267 -4.64 12.93 -9.94
C ASP A 267 -5.76 12.23 -9.11
N ALA A 268 -5.77 12.41 -7.78
CA ALA A 268 -6.78 11.83 -6.89
C ALA A 268 -8.12 12.58 -6.88
N GLU A 269 -8.10 13.89 -7.15
CA GLU A 269 -9.30 14.70 -7.39
C GLU A 269 -9.92 14.38 -8.76
N GLY A 270 -9.19 13.66 -9.63
CA GLY A 270 -9.56 13.39 -11.01
C GLY A 270 -9.20 14.57 -11.91
N ASP A 271 -8.88 14.31 -13.18
CA ASP A 271 -8.61 15.35 -14.16
C ASP A 271 -9.86 16.23 -14.39
N GLU A 272 -9.99 17.33 -13.64
CA GLU A 272 -10.72 18.52 -14.08
C GLU A 272 -9.92 19.31 -15.15
N GLU A 273 -8.71 18.86 -15.48
CA GLU A 273 -7.83 19.47 -16.48
C GLU A 273 -7.18 18.38 -17.37
N ASP A 274 -8.01 17.76 -18.23
CA ASP A 274 -7.69 17.19 -19.56
C ASP A 274 -8.74 16.16 -20.05
N SER A 275 -9.89 16.03 -19.39
CA SER A 275 -11.12 15.97 -20.21
C SER A 275 -11.27 17.35 -20.84
N GLU A 276 -11.28 17.48 -22.17
CA GLU A 276 -12.09 18.57 -22.71
C GLU A 276 -13.42 18.46 -21.97
N PRO A 277 -13.89 19.50 -21.25
CA PRO A 277 -15.24 19.45 -20.72
C PRO A 277 -16.09 19.05 -21.92
N LEU A 278 -16.78 17.92 -21.85
CA LEU A 278 -17.90 17.69 -22.75
C LEU A 278 -18.79 18.89 -22.49
N ASP A 279 -18.73 19.86 -23.38
CA ASP A 279 -19.23 21.21 -23.20
C ASP A 279 -20.69 21.09 -22.74
N GLY A 280 -20.94 21.36 -21.44
CA GLY A 280 -22.25 21.23 -20.82
C GLY A 280 -22.62 19.92 -20.09
N PHE A 281 -21.71 19.00 -19.72
CA PHE A 281 -22.06 17.85 -18.84
C PHE A 281 -22.60 18.31 -17.49
N GLU A 282 -21.85 19.16 -16.77
CA GLU A 282 -22.28 19.71 -15.48
C GLU A 282 -23.56 20.53 -15.64
N GLU A 283 -23.63 21.40 -16.66
CA GLU A 283 -24.84 22.18 -16.95
C GLU A 283 -26.04 21.28 -17.29
N GLU A 284 -25.84 20.15 -17.98
CA GLU A 284 -26.92 19.23 -18.31
C GLU A 284 -27.32 18.39 -17.10
N ALA A 285 -26.37 17.88 -16.33
CA ALA A 285 -26.61 17.11 -15.10
C ALA A 285 -27.35 17.94 -14.04
N GLU A 286 -27.00 19.22 -13.86
CA GLU A 286 -27.68 20.15 -12.96
C GLU A 286 -29.17 20.36 -13.29
N LYS A 287 -29.60 20.07 -14.53
CA LYS A 287 -31.01 20.17 -14.91
C LYS A 287 -31.82 18.97 -14.43
N TRP A 288 -31.21 17.91 -13.92
CA TRP A 288 -31.90 16.70 -13.48
C TRP A 288 -32.06 16.67 -11.96
N ASP A 289 -33.23 16.21 -11.54
CA ASP A 289 -33.54 15.83 -10.18
C ASP A 289 -34.21 14.45 -10.22
N ILE A 290 -34.42 13.85 -9.04
CA ILE A 290 -34.95 12.49 -8.98
C ILE A 290 -36.34 12.37 -9.63
N ASP A 291 -37.19 13.40 -9.49
CA ASP A 291 -38.53 13.42 -10.08
C ASP A 291 -38.47 13.45 -11.61
N ARG A 292 -37.58 14.26 -12.16
CA ARG A 292 -37.34 14.37 -13.60
C ARG A 292 -36.74 13.08 -14.15
N ILE A 293 -35.77 12.48 -13.46
CA ILE A 293 -35.17 11.19 -13.85
C ILE A 293 -36.28 10.12 -13.95
N GLN A 294 -37.11 9.98 -12.93
CA GLN A 294 -38.19 8.98 -12.92
C GLN A 294 -39.23 9.18 -14.04
N LYS A 295 -39.42 10.42 -14.49
CA LYS A 295 -40.46 10.79 -15.46
C LYS A 295 -39.97 10.81 -16.90
N GLU A 296 -38.75 11.27 -17.13
CA GLU A 296 -38.23 11.63 -18.45
C GLU A 296 -37.13 10.68 -18.95
N ALA A 297 -36.34 10.09 -18.03
CA ALA A 297 -35.29 9.14 -18.39
C ALA A 297 -35.86 7.73 -18.65
N VAL A 298 -35.07 6.89 -19.33
CA VAL A 298 -35.45 5.53 -19.71
C VAL A 298 -34.81 4.53 -18.75
N LEU A 299 -35.65 3.75 -18.08
CA LEU A 299 -35.18 2.68 -17.20
C LEU A 299 -34.54 1.54 -18.02
N VAL A 300 -33.31 1.20 -17.69
CA VAL A 300 -32.66 -0.03 -18.11
C VAL A 300 -33.24 -1.18 -17.29
N LYS A 301 -34.24 -1.88 -17.84
CA LYS A 301 -35.02 -2.88 -17.08
C LYS A 301 -34.19 -4.00 -16.47
N ASP A 302 -33.13 -4.42 -17.16
CA ASP A 302 -32.27 -5.52 -16.73
C ASP A 302 -31.24 -5.09 -15.66
N SER A 303 -31.12 -3.78 -15.40
CA SER A 303 -30.24 -3.23 -14.36
C SER A 303 -30.83 -3.27 -12.95
N VAL A 304 -32.14 -3.51 -12.83
CA VAL A 304 -32.85 -3.39 -11.55
C VAL A 304 -32.40 -4.48 -10.59
N LYS A 305 -31.67 -4.09 -9.54
CA LYS A 305 -31.15 -5.01 -8.53
C LYS A 305 -31.67 -4.65 -7.15
N LYS A 306 -32.11 -5.66 -6.40
CA LYS A 306 -32.46 -5.52 -4.98
C LYS A 306 -31.28 -6.03 -4.15
N VAL A 307 -30.72 -5.14 -3.34
CA VAL A 307 -29.59 -5.44 -2.46
C VAL A 307 -29.94 -5.12 -1.01
N LYS A 308 -29.18 -5.72 -0.09
CA LYS A 308 -29.29 -5.42 1.34
C LYS A 308 -27.93 -4.97 1.83
N ALA A 309 -27.90 -3.99 2.71
CA ALA A 309 -26.68 -3.57 3.36
C ALA A 309 -26.04 -4.74 4.10
N ASP A 310 -24.71 -4.85 3.99
CA ASP A 310 -23.94 -5.81 4.76
C ASP A 310 -23.83 -5.40 6.23
N LYS A 311 -23.01 -6.14 6.99
CA LYS A 311 -22.80 -5.89 8.43
C LYS A 311 -22.22 -4.50 8.74
N ASP A 312 -21.57 -3.88 7.74
CA ASP A 312 -20.91 -2.59 7.86
C ASP A 312 -21.79 -1.47 7.27
N GLY A 313 -23.02 -1.78 6.85
CA GLY A 313 -23.96 -0.82 6.29
C GLY A 313 -23.77 -0.57 4.79
N MET A 314 -22.93 -1.35 4.10
CA MET A 314 -22.58 -1.11 2.70
C MET A 314 -23.52 -1.84 1.74
N LEU A 315 -24.04 -1.12 0.76
CA LEU A 315 -24.73 -1.66 -0.41
C LEU A 315 -23.69 -1.98 -1.48
N ASN A 316 -23.49 -3.27 -1.76
CA ASN A 316 -22.55 -3.74 -2.77
C ASN A 316 -23.31 -4.24 -4.00
N TYR A 317 -22.98 -3.71 -5.17
CA TYR A 317 -23.64 -4.08 -6.42
C TYR A 317 -22.80 -3.72 -7.64
N ASP A 318 -23.16 -4.35 -8.75
CA ASP A 318 -22.62 -4.13 -10.08
C ASP A 318 -23.79 -3.94 -11.06
N TRP A 319 -23.53 -3.37 -12.22
CA TRP A 319 -24.46 -3.36 -13.34
C TRP A 319 -23.69 -3.36 -14.66
N GLU A 320 -24.34 -3.87 -15.71
CA GLU A 320 -23.81 -3.85 -17.06
C GLU A 320 -24.94 -3.48 -18.01
N TRP A 321 -24.67 -2.55 -18.93
CA TRP A 321 -25.60 -2.15 -19.96
C TRP A 321 -24.87 -1.59 -21.17
N ASN A 322 -25.19 -2.10 -22.36
CA ASN A 322 -24.67 -1.63 -23.64
C ASN A 322 -23.13 -1.56 -23.75
N GLY A 323 -22.41 -2.50 -23.13
CA GLY A 323 -20.94 -2.52 -23.12
C GLY A 323 -20.30 -1.64 -22.05
N GLN A 324 -21.11 -0.91 -21.28
CA GLN A 324 -20.69 -0.18 -20.10
C GLN A 324 -21.00 -1.00 -18.85
N ALA A 325 -20.17 -0.85 -17.83
CA ALA A 325 -20.36 -1.52 -16.55
C ALA A 325 -19.96 -0.61 -15.40
N GLY A 326 -20.69 -0.72 -14.29
CA GLY A 326 -20.38 -0.04 -13.04
C GLY A 326 -20.36 -1.04 -11.89
N SER A 327 -19.55 -0.75 -10.88
CA SER A 327 -19.61 -1.45 -9.59
C SER A 327 -19.40 -0.44 -8.47
N ALA A 328 -20.22 -0.53 -7.43
CA ALA A 328 -20.14 0.41 -6.32
C ALA A 328 -20.36 -0.30 -4.98
N SER A 329 -19.73 0.29 -3.95
CA SER A 329 -19.97 0.00 -2.54
C SER A 329 -20.36 1.31 -1.89
N VAL A 330 -21.65 1.47 -1.57
CA VAL A 330 -22.20 2.74 -1.06
C VAL A 330 -22.77 2.54 0.32
N LEU A 331 -22.43 3.42 1.25
CA LEU A 331 -22.94 3.36 2.62
C LEU A 331 -24.42 3.75 2.64
N GLU A 332 -25.29 2.87 3.14
CA GLU A 332 -26.75 3.07 3.07
C GLU A 332 -27.23 4.35 3.76
N GLU A 333 -26.53 4.79 4.81
CA GLU A 333 -26.89 6.00 5.57
C GLU A 333 -26.61 7.31 4.85
N THR A 334 -25.77 7.31 3.80
CA THR A 334 -25.53 8.52 2.99
C THR A 334 -26.62 8.72 1.94
N LEU A 335 -27.35 7.66 1.60
CA LEU A 335 -28.40 7.68 0.58
C LEU A 335 -29.77 7.98 1.16
N PHE A 336 -29.99 7.76 2.44
CA PHE A 336 -31.32 7.89 3.02
C PHE A 336 -31.28 8.49 4.42
N GLU A 337 -32.21 9.38 4.69
CA GLU A 337 -32.47 9.84 6.04
C GLU A 337 -32.88 8.68 6.96
N LYS A 338 -32.66 8.87 8.27
CA LYS A 338 -32.96 7.87 9.28
C LYS A 338 -34.45 7.52 9.28
N GLY A 339 -34.75 6.27 8.93
CA GLY A 339 -36.13 5.76 8.88
C GLY A 339 -36.90 6.12 7.61
N GLN A 340 -36.27 6.80 6.63
CA GLN A 340 -36.85 6.99 5.30
C GLN A 340 -37.17 5.64 4.68
N THR A 341 -38.29 5.54 3.97
CA THR A 341 -38.68 4.47 3.05
C THR A 341 -39.14 5.16 1.78
N GLY A 342 -38.87 4.58 0.62
CA GLY A 342 -39.15 5.20 -0.67
C GLY A 342 -37.89 5.66 -1.40
N MET A 343 -38.07 6.56 -2.36
CA MET A 343 -37.01 7.04 -3.23
C MET A 343 -36.03 7.95 -2.47
N SER A 344 -34.73 7.79 -2.73
CA SER A 344 -33.66 8.67 -2.27
C SER A 344 -33.67 9.98 -3.05
N GLU A 345 -33.31 11.10 -2.39
CA GLU A 345 -33.00 12.35 -3.08
C GLU A 345 -31.60 12.32 -3.70
N HIS A 346 -30.75 11.38 -3.28
CA HIS A 346 -29.42 11.17 -3.83
C HIS A 346 -29.48 10.19 -5.01
N TYR A 347 -28.72 10.51 -6.05
CA TYR A 347 -28.51 9.67 -7.21
C TYR A 347 -27.10 9.94 -7.76
N ASN A 348 -26.51 8.98 -8.44
CA ASN A 348 -25.26 9.20 -9.18
C ASN A 348 -25.57 9.48 -10.64
N VAL A 349 -24.77 10.34 -11.27
CA VAL A 349 -24.83 10.64 -12.70
C VAL A 349 -23.47 10.41 -13.33
N THR A 350 -23.45 9.75 -14.48
CA THR A 350 -22.23 9.46 -15.24
C THR A 350 -22.47 9.68 -16.74
N ASN A 351 -21.39 9.86 -17.51
CA ASN A 351 -21.46 9.97 -18.96
C ASN A 351 -21.73 8.63 -19.63
N GLY A 352 -22.63 8.63 -20.61
CA GLY A 352 -22.85 7.55 -21.57
C GLY A 352 -21.93 7.66 -22.79
N ASP A 353 -22.12 6.76 -23.77
CA ASP A 353 -21.27 6.68 -24.98
C ASP A 353 -21.49 7.84 -25.99
N GLY A 354 -22.43 8.74 -25.76
CA GLY A 354 -22.76 9.89 -26.62
C GLY A 354 -22.55 11.24 -25.94
N GLU A 355 -22.28 12.30 -26.73
CA GLU A 355 -22.01 13.70 -26.27
C GLU A 355 -23.08 14.29 -25.30
N LYS A 356 -24.25 13.65 -25.14
CA LYS A 356 -25.34 14.08 -24.25
C LYS A 356 -26.07 12.93 -23.54
N ASP A 357 -25.49 11.73 -23.58
CA ASP A 357 -26.09 10.59 -22.89
C ASP A 357 -25.67 10.63 -21.43
N LEU A 358 -26.64 10.77 -20.52
CA LEU A 358 -26.43 10.69 -19.08
C LEU A 358 -26.98 9.37 -18.59
N ILE A 359 -26.27 8.76 -17.64
CA ILE A 359 -26.68 7.55 -16.95
C ILE A 359 -26.89 7.88 -15.50
N PHE A 360 -28.09 7.63 -15.01
CA PHE A 360 -28.48 7.89 -13.63
C PHE A 360 -28.63 6.59 -12.86
N GLU A 361 -28.04 6.55 -11.67
CA GLU A 361 -28.20 5.46 -10.73
C GLU A 361 -29.04 5.94 -9.55
N THR A 362 -30.19 5.32 -9.35
CA THR A 362 -31.19 5.72 -8.36
C THR A 362 -31.40 4.65 -7.30
N TYR A 363 -31.84 5.07 -6.12
CA TYR A 363 -31.96 4.21 -4.95
C TYR A 363 -33.35 4.31 -4.30
N TYR A 364 -34.04 3.18 -4.19
CA TYR A 364 -35.33 3.09 -3.51
C TYR A 364 -35.26 2.14 -2.33
N ARG A 365 -35.46 2.64 -1.11
CA ARG A 365 -35.53 1.79 0.08
C ARG A 365 -36.93 1.18 0.21
N ASN A 366 -36.99 -0.14 0.20
CA ASN A 366 -38.21 -0.92 0.35
C ASN A 366 -38.62 -1.05 1.83
N GLU A 367 -39.89 -1.33 2.10
CA GLU A 367 -40.41 -1.56 3.46
C GLU A 367 -39.73 -2.74 4.18
N ASP A 368 -39.19 -3.70 3.44
CA ASP A 368 -38.46 -4.86 3.97
C ASP A 368 -36.99 -4.53 4.37
N GLY A 369 -36.56 -3.28 4.22
CA GLY A 369 -35.21 -2.80 4.51
C GLY A 369 -34.17 -3.14 3.45
N THR A 370 -34.58 -3.66 2.28
CA THR A 370 -33.70 -3.78 1.11
C THR A 370 -33.73 -2.50 0.28
N VAL A 371 -32.67 -2.25 -0.49
CA VAL A 371 -32.59 -1.13 -1.42
C VAL A 371 -32.66 -1.66 -2.85
N THR A 372 -33.59 -1.13 -3.63
CA THR A 372 -33.67 -1.35 -5.07
C THR A 372 -32.84 -0.29 -5.77
N ILE A 373 -31.88 -0.73 -6.56
CA ILE A 373 -31.01 0.08 -7.40
C ILE A 373 -31.53 -0.01 -8.82
N SER A 374 -31.57 1.12 -9.53
CA SER A 374 -32.09 1.18 -10.90
C SER A 374 -31.29 2.16 -11.74
N ILE A 375 -30.85 1.70 -12.91
CA ILE A 375 -30.11 2.50 -13.87
C ILE A 375 -31.07 3.07 -14.90
N TYR A 376 -31.00 4.37 -15.10
CA TYR A 376 -31.72 5.13 -16.12
C TYR A 376 -30.74 5.76 -17.08
N HIS A 377 -31.19 6.05 -18.30
CA HIS A 377 -30.41 6.84 -19.25
C HIS A 377 -31.26 7.90 -19.94
N THR A 378 -30.64 8.99 -20.41
CA THR A 378 -31.31 9.96 -21.29
C THR A 378 -31.60 9.34 -22.66
N LYS A 379 -32.58 9.89 -23.38
CA LYS A 379 -33.05 9.36 -24.66
C LYS A 379 -32.22 9.79 -25.84
#